data_AF-A0A8D9DUM0-F1
#
_entry.id   AF-A0A8D9DUM0-F1
#
_cell.length_a   1.000
_cell.length_b   1.000
_cell.length_c   1.000
_cell.angle_alpha   90.00
_cell.angle_beta   90.00
_cell.angle_gamma   90.00
#
_symmetry.space_group_name_H-M   'P 1'
#
loop_
_entity.id
_entity.type
_entity.pdbx_description
1 polymer ?
#
loop_
_entity_poly.entity_id
_entity_poly.type
_entity_poly.pdbx_seq_one_letter_code
_entity_poly.pdbx_strand_id
1 'polypeptide(L)'
;MDLSVNISQSLNLEPDKVLPILLYLQDRAVSKLKDQDNFLATGIADLRIKISGKSSPLVNIKISLTSSMAELQKLVAEKLELDPYRIKLISKGTVLNKDKLLIDQGVKAGALLMAVILIENPDEIQNDMDRQKDLQSTFNDIDLLTGSSSLSEDVQIADQSGKNLTLPKEEKKALVTAMVLHEKGRAALEKKDYARALLFLLEADNRFNLCNSSLLNSVDNYAVLNLDIAWCYLCLESVTQLPDGEARLQKSERSLHQSYGANLERLLTIKGSTGNEKALFMRLHLLQGIVAFHQGKMQYSAALLDKAESELKSFKIDDVSLGTIIELGYTEKEARFGLRGAYGNVGEAVELINKRREEKKEAKKKNMEDKKNKKLGYCADGKQYVRSDYVDTLVQMGFIRSIVIEALRESNNVMSSAVNLLETKAEELSSRSMQPGTSRGVETDSSKTRNGLSPELLEQISSLGFDARMVEHALKKNNFNLEKSVEELLNCDGILEGVNLDELPLADLLPSKQHREQDEEDGALARLTDDIRDSASKDYFDLDFDLEETFLVKYKSLMNNN
;
A
#
# COMPACT_ATOMS: atom_id res chain seq x y z
N MET A 1 -14.76 54.21 9.40
CA MET A 1 -15.05 54.48 7.99
C MET A 1 -13.78 54.69 7.19
N ASP A 2 -12.77 55.42 7.69
CA ASP A 2 -11.53 55.65 6.93
C ASP A 2 -10.78 54.37 6.52
N LEU A 3 -10.75 53.35 7.37
CA LEU A 3 -10.11 52.07 7.03
C LEU A 3 -10.83 51.31 5.89
N SER A 4 -12.17 51.34 5.86
CA SER A 4 -12.93 50.67 4.79
C SER A 4 -12.77 51.38 3.44
N VAL A 5 -12.68 52.71 3.45
CA VAL A 5 -12.42 53.52 2.26
C VAL A 5 -11.00 53.28 1.73
N ASN A 6 -10.00 53.25 2.61
CA ASN A 6 -8.62 52.99 2.21
C ASN A 6 -8.41 51.56 1.65
N ILE A 7 -9.06 50.56 2.24
CA ILE A 7 -9.00 49.16 1.78
C ILE A 7 -9.81 48.97 0.49
N SER A 8 -10.96 49.64 0.37
CA SER A 8 -11.75 49.70 -0.86
C SER A 8 -10.93 50.22 -2.04
N GLN A 9 -10.16 51.30 -1.83
CA GLN A 9 -9.28 51.87 -2.86
C GLN A 9 -8.10 50.96 -3.22
N SER A 10 -7.50 50.26 -2.26
CA SER A 10 -6.35 49.39 -2.52
C SER A 10 -6.73 48.05 -3.16
N LEU A 11 -7.92 47.53 -2.85
CA LEU A 11 -8.42 46.26 -3.39
C LEU A 11 -9.35 46.44 -4.60
N ASN A 12 -9.66 47.68 -5.00
CA ASN A 12 -10.58 48.01 -6.08
C ASN A 12 -11.98 47.39 -5.88
N LEU A 13 -12.48 47.42 -4.64
CA LEU A 13 -13.77 46.86 -4.22
C LEU A 13 -14.71 47.96 -3.74
N GLU A 14 -16.02 47.78 -3.88
CA GLU A 14 -17.00 48.76 -3.38
C GLU A 14 -16.94 48.90 -1.84
N PRO A 15 -16.94 50.13 -1.28
CA PRO A 15 -16.86 50.36 0.16
C PRO A 15 -17.96 49.65 0.96
N ASP A 16 -19.15 49.54 0.36
CA ASP A 16 -20.33 48.90 0.95
C ASP A 16 -20.17 47.39 1.09
N LYS A 17 -19.29 46.75 0.31
CA LYS A 17 -18.92 45.34 0.46
C LYS A 17 -17.77 45.14 1.45
N VAL A 18 -16.86 46.12 1.55
CA VAL A 18 -15.69 46.07 2.43
C VAL A 18 -16.05 46.24 3.90
N LEU A 19 -16.97 47.16 4.22
CA LEU A 19 -17.34 47.44 5.61
C LEU A 19 -17.93 46.22 6.35
N PRO A 20 -18.89 45.46 5.80
CA PRO A 20 -19.40 44.24 6.42
C PRO A 20 -18.31 43.19 6.67
N ILE A 21 -17.37 43.03 5.74
CA ILE A 21 -16.24 42.09 5.86
C ILE A 21 -15.31 42.52 7.00
N LEU A 22 -15.00 43.81 7.11
CA LEU A 22 -14.16 44.33 8.19
C LEU A 22 -14.84 44.16 9.55
N LEU A 23 -16.14 44.41 9.65
CA LEU A 23 -16.91 44.18 10.88
C LEU A 23 -16.92 42.68 11.24
N TYR A 24 -17.08 41.79 10.27
CA TYR A 24 -16.98 40.35 10.49
C TYR A 24 -15.60 39.92 10.99
N LEU A 25 -14.52 40.44 10.39
CA LEU A 25 -13.14 40.16 10.81
C LEU A 25 -12.85 40.71 12.22
N GLN A 26 -13.34 41.91 12.52
CA GLN A 26 -13.23 42.53 13.83
C GLN A 26 -13.94 41.68 14.90
N ASP A 27 -15.19 41.29 14.65
CA ASP A 27 -15.97 40.47 15.57
C ASP A 27 -15.29 39.11 15.81
N ARG A 28 -14.72 38.51 14.75
CA ARG A 28 -13.89 37.31 14.87
C ARG A 28 -12.64 37.51 15.71
N ALA A 29 -11.93 38.62 15.54
CA ALA A 29 -10.72 38.92 16.31
C ALA A 29 -11.05 39.10 17.80
N VAL A 30 -12.14 39.80 18.10
CA VAL A 30 -12.65 40.01 19.46
C VAL A 30 -13.11 38.69 20.08
N SER A 31 -13.85 37.85 19.34
CA SER A 31 -14.24 36.52 19.82
C SER A 31 -13.01 35.67 20.15
N LYS A 32 -11.99 35.65 19.30
CA LYS A 32 -10.76 34.89 19.53
C LYS A 32 -10.01 35.35 20.78
N LEU A 33 -10.00 36.67 21.03
CA LEU A 33 -9.44 37.25 22.26
C LEU A 33 -10.22 36.78 23.49
N LYS A 34 -11.56 36.85 23.46
CA LYS A 34 -12.42 36.35 24.55
C LYS A 34 -12.21 34.86 24.81
N ASP A 35 -12.08 34.05 23.76
CA ASP A 35 -11.82 32.61 23.88
C ASP A 35 -10.46 32.35 24.55
N GLN A 36 -9.46 33.17 24.24
CA GLN A 36 -8.14 33.08 24.84
C GLN A 36 -8.13 33.51 26.32
N ASP A 37 -8.82 34.60 26.65
CA ASP A 37 -8.97 35.08 28.03
C ASP A 37 -9.75 34.05 28.89
N ASN A 38 -10.82 33.47 28.33
CA ASN A 38 -11.59 32.42 28.97
C ASN A 38 -10.75 31.16 29.21
N PHE A 39 -9.90 30.78 28.25
CA PHE A 39 -8.97 29.65 28.42
C PHE A 39 -7.96 29.92 29.54
N LEU A 40 -7.39 31.13 29.61
CA LEU A 40 -6.47 31.50 30.69
C LEU A 40 -7.15 31.51 32.07
N ALA A 41 -8.42 31.92 32.13
CA ALA A 41 -9.19 32.00 33.37
C ALA A 41 -9.71 30.65 33.86
N THR A 42 -10.10 29.74 32.95
CA THR A 42 -10.83 28.51 33.30
C THR A 42 -10.09 27.22 32.97
N GLY A 43 -9.05 27.28 32.14
CA GLY A 43 -8.36 26.10 31.59
C GLY A 43 -9.16 25.35 30.50
N ILE A 44 -10.35 25.83 30.13
CA ILE A 44 -11.22 25.19 29.13
C ILE A 44 -11.00 25.84 27.77
N ALA A 45 -10.66 25.05 26.76
CA ALA A 45 -10.45 25.50 25.41
C ALA A 45 -11.75 25.43 24.59
N ASP A 46 -12.03 26.49 23.85
CA ASP A 46 -13.03 26.48 22.77
C ASP A 46 -12.38 25.95 21.49
N LEU A 47 -12.79 24.76 21.06
CA LEU A 47 -12.36 24.11 19.83
C LEU A 47 -13.44 24.25 18.76
N ARG A 48 -13.01 24.42 17.51
CA ARG A 48 -13.92 24.55 16.35
C ARG A 48 -13.74 23.33 15.47
N ILE A 49 -14.83 22.66 15.12
CA ILE A 49 -14.82 21.42 14.35
C ILE A 49 -15.58 21.67 13.05
N LYS A 50 -14.89 21.53 11.92
CA LYS A 50 -15.50 21.51 10.59
C LYS A 50 -15.74 20.07 10.18
N ILE A 51 -16.96 19.76 9.77
CA ILE A 51 -17.33 18.44 9.27
C ILE A 51 -16.98 18.34 7.77
N SER A 52 -16.43 17.20 7.35
CA SER A 52 -16.08 16.91 5.96
C SER A 52 -17.30 16.67 5.07
N GLY A 53 -17.25 17.07 3.80
CA GLY A 53 -18.20 16.60 2.77
C GLY A 53 -19.56 17.32 2.70
N LYS A 54 -19.87 18.23 3.63
CA LYS A 54 -21.05 19.11 3.55
C LYS A 54 -20.64 20.57 3.67
N SER A 55 -21.48 21.46 3.11
CA SER A 55 -21.58 22.86 3.56
C SER A 55 -22.21 22.89 4.95
N SER A 56 -21.52 22.28 5.91
CA SER A 56 -21.99 22.01 7.25
C SER A 56 -21.52 23.10 8.22
N PRO A 57 -22.33 23.41 9.24
CA PRO A 57 -21.99 24.43 10.23
C PRO A 57 -20.74 24.05 11.03
N LEU A 58 -19.97 25.07 11.41
CA LEU A 58 -18.85 24.93 12.32
C LEU A 58 -19.39 24.55 13.71
N VAL A 59 -18.94 23.44 14.28
CA VAL A 59 -19.35 23.01 15.61
C VAL A 59 -18.33 23.48 16.64
N ASN A 60 -18.76 24.29 17.59
CA ASN A 60 -17.90 24.75 18.69
C ASN A 60 -18.04 23.81 19.89
N ILE A 61 -16.93 23.31 20.42
CA ILE A 61 -16.89 22.42 21.59
C ILE A 61 -15.93 22.97 22.64
N LYS A 62 -16.41 23.00 23.89
CA LYS A 62 -15.65 23.39 25.06
C LYS A 62 -15.10 22.13 25.73
N ILE A 63 -13.78 22.04 25.84
CA ILE A 63 -13.12 20.90 26.49
C ILE A 63 -11.79 21.32 27.11
N SER A 64 -11.34 20.63 28.17
CA SER A 64 -9.97 20.79 28.66
C SER A 64 -8.97 20.23 27.65
N LEU A 65 -7.82 20.88 27.44
CA LEU A 65 -6.74 20.34 26.61
C LEU A 65 -6.01 19.15 27.26
N THR A 66 -6.22 18.94 28.56
CA THR A 66 -5.74 17.75 29.30
C THR A 66 -6.68 16.56 29.21
N SER A 67 -7.82 16.70 28.51
CA SER A 67 -8.73 15.59 28.23
C SER A 67 -8.17 14.66 27.14
N SER A 68 -8.65 13.42 27.14
CA SER A 68 -8.38 12.45 26.08
C SER A 68 -9.08 12.84 24.78
N MET A 69 -8.55 12.36 23.65
CA MET A 69 -9.25 12.51 22.36
C MET A 69 -10.60 11.78 22.36
N ALA A 70 -10.72 10.63 23.03
CA ALA A 70 -11.97 9.89 23.14
C ALA A 70 -13.11 10.72 23.76
N GLU A 71 -12.81 11.56 24.76
CA GLU A 71 -13.79 12.50 25.33
C GLU A 71 -14.22 13.55 24.31
N LEU A 72 -13.28 14.15 23.58
CA LEU A 72 -13.61 15.11 22.52
C LEU A 72 -14.47 14.46 21.45
N GLN A 73 -14.09 13.26 21.00
CA GLN A 73 -14.81 12.48 20.00
C GLN A 73 -16.26 12.23 20.44
N LYS A 74 -16.48 11.89 21.72
CA LYS A 74 -17.81 11.70 22.28
C LYS A 74 -18.64 12.99 22.29
N LEU A 75 -18.06 14.12 22.67
CA LEU A 75 -18.75 15.42 22.63
C LEU A 75 -19.09 15.84 21.20
N VAL A 76 -18.22 15.56 20.23
CA VAL A 76 -18.53 15.79 18.81
C VAL A 76 -19.69 14.92 18.38
N ALA A 77 -19.64 13.64 18.73
CA ALA A 77 -20.64 12.65 18.37
C ALA A 77 -22.03 12.99 18.93
N GLU A 78 -22.10 13.40 20.20
CA GLU A 78 -23.32 13.86 20.85
C GLU A 78 -23.92 15.08 20.15
N LYS A 79 -23.08 16.04 19.71
CA LYS A 79 -23.56 17.21 18.96
C LYS A 79 -24.00 16.91 17.53
N LEU A 80 -23.44 15.86 16.93
CA LEU A 80 -23.75 15.46 15.57
C LEU A 80 -24.82 14.36 15.49
N GLU A 81 -25.28 13.85 16.64
CA GLU A 81 -26.19 12.70 16.73
C GLU A 81 -25.64 11.47 16.00
N LEU A 82 -24.32 11.25 16.11
CA LEU A 82 -23.62 10.14 15.48
C LEU A 82 -22.96 9.26 16.54
N ASP A 83 -22.59 8.05 16.14
CA ASP A 83 -21.75 7.19 16.98
C ASP A 83 -20.32 7.77 17.04
N PRO A 84 -19.71 7.91 18.24
CA PRO A 84 -18.33 8.36 18.39
C PRO A 84 -17.32 7.59 17.52
N TYR A 85 -17.52 6.29 17.31
CA TYR A 85 -16.62 5.46 16.51
C TYR A 85 -16.57 5.86 15.03
N ARG A 86 -17.59 6.57 14.51
CA ARG A 86 -17.71 6.99 13.10
C ARG A 86 -17.01 8.31 12.78
N ILE A 87 -16.47 8.99 13.79
CA ILE A 87 -15.86 10.31 13.63
C ILE A 87 -14.35 10.21 13.81
N LYS A 88 -13.57 10.58 12.79
CA LYS A 88 -12.12 10.75 12.94
C LYS A 88 -11.77 12.23 12.95
N LEU A 89 -11.06 12.65 13.98
CA LEU A 89 -10.63 14.05 14.13
C LEU A 89 -9.22 14.21 13.58
N ILE A 90 -9.05 15.21 12.72
CA ILE A 90 -7.79 15.54 12.05
C ILE A 90 -7.38 16.97 12.42
N SER A 91 -6.13 17.12 12.84
CA SER A 91 -5.51 18.40 13.17
C SER A 91 -4.23 18.56 12.39
N LYS A 92 -4.10 19.59 11.55
CA LYS A 92 -2.86 19.89 10.79
C LYS A 92 -2.26 18.66 10.09
N GLY A 93 -3.10 17.90 9.39
CA GLY A 93 -2.67 16.69 8.70
C GLY A 93 -2.30 15.48 9.56
N THR A 94 -2.61 15.47 10.86
CA THR A 94 -2.49 14.27 11.69
C THR A 94 -3.85 13.80 12.19
N VAL A 95 -4.10 12.50 12.10
CA VAL A 95 -5.27 11.87 12.73
C VAL A 95 -4.99 11.78 14.23
N LEU A 96 -5.88 12.35 15.04
CA LEU A 96 -5.73 12.31 16.49
C LEU A 96 -5.91 10.87 17.01
N ASN A 97 -5.05 10.47 17.94
CA ASN A 97 -5.07 9.20 18.64
C ASN A 97 -5.99 9.29 19.88
N LYS A 98 -6.83 8.26 20.05
CA LYS A 98 -7.86 8.17 21.10
C LYS A 98 -7.29 8.19 22.52
N ASP A 99 -6.13 7.57 22.70
CA ASP A 99 -5.55 7.29 24.02
C ASP A 99 -4.60 8.40 24.50
N LYS A 100 -4.32 9.39 23.64
CA LYS A 100 -3.44 10.51 23.95
C LYS A 100 -4.23 11.76 24.33
N LEU A 101 -3.60 12.63 25.12
CA LEU A 101 -4.16 13.92 25.47
C LEU A 101 -4.18 14.85 24.27
N LEU A 102 -5.10 15.82 24.25
CA LEU A 102 -5.20 16.78 23.14
C LEU A 102 -3.96 17.68 23.05
N ILE A 103 -3.43 18.12 24.20
CA ILE A 103 -2.25 18.99 24.26
C ILE A 103 -0.98 18.30 23.70
N ASP A 104 -0.79 17.01 24.00
CA ASP A 104 0.37 16.22 23.55
C ASP A 104 0.34 16.00 22.03
N GLN A 105 -0.83 16.14 21.42
CA GLN A 105 -1.05 16.02 19.98
C GLN A 105 -1.04 17.38 19.27
N GLY A 106 -0.60 18.44 19.97
CA GLY A 106 -0.42 19.77 19.39
C GLY A 106 -1.72 20.55 19.18
N VAL A 107 -2.83 20.13 19.81
CA VAL A 107 -4.09 20.88 19.82
C VAL A 107 -3.94 22.09 20.75
N LYS A 108 -4.28 23.27 20.25
CA LYS A 108 -4.19 24.55 20.99
C LYS A 108 -5.59 25.09 21.26
N ALA A 109 -5.72 26.00 22.22
CA ALA A 109 -6.96 26.74 22.42
C ALA A 109 -7.36 27.50 21.14
N GLY A 110 -8.65 27.46 20.77
CA GLY A 110 -9.14 28.05 19.53
C GLY A 110 -8.80 27.27 18.25
N ALA A 111 -8.21 26.07 18.37
CA ALA A 111 -7.84 25.27 17.21
C ALA A 111 -9.06 24.90 16.35
N LEU A 112 -8.81 24.80 15.05
CA LEU A 112 -9.78 24.36 14.05
C LEU A 112 -9.43 22.94 13.62
N LEU A 113 -10.30 22.00 13.96
CA LEU A 113 -10.18 20.58 13.66
C LEU A 113 -11.10 20.20 12.51
N MET A 114 -10.75 19.15 11.78
CA MET A 114 -11.62 18.53 10.80
C MET A 114 -12.19 17.24 11.38
N ALA A 115 -13.51 17.08 11.34
CA ALA A 115 -14.17 15.81 11.59
C ALA A 115 -14.44 15.13 10.25
N VAL A 116 -13.76 14.02 10.00
CA VAL A 116 -14.09 13.13 8.89
C VAL A 116 -15.18 12.18 9.40
N ILE A 117 -16.35 12.25 8.76
CA ILE A 117 -17.43 11.29 8.97
C ILE A 117 -17.29 10.21 7.90
N LEU A 118 -17.27 8.95 8.32
CA LEU A 118 -16.99 7.82 7.45
C LEU A 118 -18.15 7.40 6.53
N ILE A 119 -19.34 8.01 6.65
CA ILE A 119 -20.44 8.25 5.66
C ILE A 119 -21.76 8.50 6.43
N GLU A 120 -22.75 9.12 5.78
CA GLU A 120 -23.93 9.76 6.39
C GLU A 120 -25.27 9.00 6.28
N ASN A 121 -25.36 7.88 5.54
CA ASN A 121 -26.63 7.19 5.32
C ASN A 121 -26.98 6.17 6.43
N PRO A 122 -28.21 6.18 6.96
CA PRO A 122 -28.65 5.25 8.01
C PRO A 122 -28.83 3.80 7.53
N ASP A 123 -29.09 3.56 6.24
CA ASP A 123 -29.26 2.21 5.69
C ASP A 123 -27.93 1.42 5.53
N GLU A 124 -26.78 2.11 5.68
CA GLU A 124 -25.45 1.49 5.56
C GLU A 124 -24.75 1.24 6.90
N ILE A 125 -25.41 1.46 8.05
CA ILE A 125 -24.77 1.36 9.38
C ILE A 125 -24.14 -0.03 9.63
N GLN A 126 -24.76 -1.10 9.13
CA GLN A 126 -24.22 -2.46 9.25
C GLN A 126 -22.96 -2.65 8.38
N ASN A 127 -23.01 -2.15 7.14
CA ASN A 127 -21.85 -2.13 6.24
C ASN A 127 -20.73 -1.22 6.78
N ASP A 128 -21.05 -0.19 7.57
CA ASP A 128 -20.08 0.75 8.17
C ASP A 128 -19.29 0.13 9.33
N MET A 129 -19.97 -0.64 10.20
CA MET A 129 -19.32 -1.47 11.22
C MET A 129 -18.35 -2.48 10.58
N ASP A 130 -18.77 -3.12 9.50
CA ASP A 130 -17.94 -4.06 8.75
C ASP A 130 -16.78 -3.34 8.06
N ARG A 131 -17.00 -2.18 7.43
CA ARG A 131 -15.95 -1.35 6.81
C ARG A 131 -14.95 -0.79 7.83
N GLN A 132 -15.37 -0.49 9.05
CA GLN A 132 -14.51 -0.03 10.14
C GLN A 132 -13.70 -1.19 10.73
N LYS A 133 -14.33 -2.36 10.92
CA LYS A 133 -13.61 -3.59 11.23
C LYS A 133 -12.61 -3.91 10.15
N ASP A 134 -12.95 -3.73 8.87
CA ASP A 134 -12.04 -3.93 7.76
C ASP A 134 -10.87 -2.96 7.82
N LEU A 135 -11.10 -1.68 8.14
CA LEU A 135 -10.03 -0.69 8.24
C LEU A 135 -9.08 -1.01 9.40
N GLN A 136 -9.63 -1.37 10.57
CA GLN A 136 -8.84 -1.80 11.73
C GLN A 136 -8.14 -3.14 11.49
N SER A 137 -8.82 -4.11 10.87
CA SER A 137 -8.23 -5.40 10.51
C SER A 137 -7.14 -5.22 9.48
N THR A 138 -7.29 -4.28 8.52
CA THR A 138 -6.24 -3.97 7.55
C THR A 138 -5.00 -3.42 8.27
N PHE A 139 -5.17 -2.52 9.25
CA PHE A 139 -4.04 -2.05 10.06
C PHE A 139 -3.44 -3.17 10.91
N ASN A 140 -4.25 -4.04 11.50
CA ASN A 140 -3.76 -5.18 12.27
C ASN A 140 -3.03 -6.20 11.39
N ASP A 141 -3.53 -6.47 10.18
CA ASP A 141 -2.92 -7.35 9.18
C ASP A 141 -1.57 -6.76 8.76
N ILE A 142 -1.49 -5.44 8.56
CA ILE A 142 -0.23 -4.73 8.29
C ILE A 142 0.73 -4.85 9.48
N ASP A 143 0.28 -4.60 10.69
CA ASP A 143 1.12 -4.69 11.89
C ASP A 143 1.59 -6.13 12.15
N LEU A 144 0.75 -7.14 11.87
CA LEU A 144 1.07 -8.58 11.97
C LEU A 144 2.18 -8.94 10.98
N LEU A 145 1.93 -8.65 9.70
CA LEU A 145 2.84 -8.98 8.61
C LEU A 145 4.17 -8.24 8.68
N THR A 146 4.17 -7.06 9.29
CA THR A 146 5.38 -6.27 9.49
C THR A 146 6.09 -6.64 10.80
N GLY A 147 5.37 -7.14 11.80
CA GLY A 147 5.88 -7.70 13.05
C GLY A 147 6.66 -9.00 12.83
N SER A 148 6.23 -9.81 11.87
CA SER A 148 6.95 -11.02 11.45
C SER A 148 8.10 -10.72 10.49
N SER A 149 9.11 -11.59 10.48
CA SER A 149 10.26 -11.48 9.57
C SER A 149 9.89 -11.65 8.09
N SER A 150 8.70 -12.19 7.79
CA SER A 150 8.30 -12.68 6.47
C SER A 150 8.15 -11.59 5.40
N LEU A 151 7.45 -10.48 5.66
CA LEU A 151 7.35 -9.40 4.66
C LEU A 151 8.69 -8.69 4.42
N SER A 152 9.47 -8.51 5.48
CA SER A 152 10.72 -7.73 5.41
C SER A 152 11.84 -8.48 4.69
N GLU A 153 11.83 -9.81 4.70
CA GLU A 153 12.87 -10.62 4.07
C GLU A 153 12.55 -10.92 2.60
N ASP A 154 11.27 -11.05 2.24
CA ASP A 154 10.88 -11.40 0.87
C ASP A 154 10.73 -10.22 -0.09
N VAL A 155 10.38 -9.03 0.39
CA VAL A 155 10.17 -7.84 -0.46
C VAL A 155 11.51 -7.18 -0.76
N GLN A 156 11.95 -7.22 -2.02
CA GLN A 156 13.10 -6.42 -2.47
C GLN A 156 12.62 -5.02 -2.83
N ILE A 157 13.24 -4.00 -2.22
CA ILE A 157 12.99 -2.61 -2.57
C ILE A 157 14.05 -2.21 -3.59
N ALA A 158 13.61 -1.73 -4.74
CA ALA A 158 14.49 -1.18 -5.76
C ALA A 158 14.22 0.31 -5.94
N ASP A 159 15.25 1.05 -6.37
CA ASP A 159 15.08 2.43 -6.80
C ASP A 159 14.40 2.51 -8.18
N GLN A 160 14.18 3.74 -8.67
CA GLN A 160 13.59 4.02 -9.99
C GLN A 160 14.36 3.44 -11.19
N SER A 161 15.60 2.98 -10.98
CA SER A 161 16.44 2.33 -11.99
C SER A 161 16.45 0.80 -11.87
N GLY A 162 15.68 0.25 -10.93
CA GLY A 162 15.63 -1.19 -10.66
C GLY A 162 16.79 -1.70 -9.82
N LYS A 163 17.59 -0.81 -9.21
CA LYS A 163 18.70 -1.21 -8.35
C LYS A 163 18.21 -1.45 -6.93
N ASN A 164 18.51 -2.62 -6.38
CA ASN A 164 18.13 -2.98 -5.02
C ASN A 164 18.75 -2.03 -3.99
N LEU A 165 17.91 -1.50 -3.09
CA LEU A 165 18.28 -0.65 -1.98
C LEU A 165 18.54 -1.51 -0.74
N THR A 166 19.75 -1.41 -0.18
CA THR A 166 20.09 -2.01 1.11
C THR A 166 19.66 -1.06 2.22
N LEU A 167 18.50 -1.34 2.82
CA LEU A 167 17.94 -0.54 3.93
C LEU A 167 18.01 -1.33 5.26
N PRO A 168 18.18 -0.65 6.40
CA PRO A 168 18.01 -1.26 7.72
C PRO A 168 16.64 -1.94 7.85
N LYS A 169 16.53 -3.02 8.64
CA LYS A 169 15.29 -3.81 8.78
C LYS A 169 14.09 -2.95 9.20
N GLU A 170 14.28 -2.04 10.17
CA GLU A 170 13.21 -1.16 10.66
C GLU A 170 12.76 -0.14 9.61
N GLU A 171 13.70 0.46 8.89
CA GLU A 171 13.41 1.42 7.82
C GLU A 171 12.75 0.73 6.61
N LYS A 172 13.24 -0.46 6.24
CA LYS A 172 12.63 -1.31 5.22
C LYS A 172 11.18 -1.65 5.57
N LYS A 173 10.93 -2.03 6.83
CA LYS A 173 9.60 -2.30 7.36
C LYS A 173 8.69 -1.08 7.21
N ALA A 174 9.12 0.08 7.70
CA ALA A 174 8.35 1.32 7.61
C ALA A 174 8.02 1.70 6.16
N LEU A 175 8.98 1.56 5.23
CA LEU A 175 8.78 1.87 3.83
C LEU A 175 7.76 0.93 3.16
N VAL A 176 7.90 -0.39 3.37
CA VAL A 176 6.96 -1.38 2.80
C VAL A 176 5.55 -1.10 3.32
N THR A 177 5.40 -0.87 4.62
CA THR A 177 4.11 -0.49 5.22
C THR A 177 3.53 0.77 4.57
N ALA A 178 4.35 1.81 4.42
CA ALA A 178 3.91 3.07 3.83
C ALA A 178 3.44 2.90 2.38
N MET A 179 4.15 2.10 1.58
CA MET A 179 3.79 1.81 0.19
C MET A 179 2.46 1.05 0.09
N VAL A 180 2.25 0.04 0.92
CA VAL A 180 0.98 -0.71 0.95
C VAL A 180 -0.19 0.19 1.36
N LEU A 181 -0.01 1.01 2.39
CA LEU A 181 -1.04 1.95 2.82
C LEU A 181 -1.37 3.00 1.76
N HIS A 182 -0.35 3.51 1.07
CA HIS A 182 -0.54 4.42 -0.07
C HIS A 182 -1.38 3.74 -1.15
N GLU A 183 -1.08 2.48 -1.50
CA GLU A 183 -1.85 1.72 -2.49
C GLU A 183 -3.31 1.49 -2.06
N LYS A 184 -3.56 1.11 -0.80
CA LYS A 184 -4.92 1.01 -0.25
C LYS A 184 -5.65 2.35 -0.30
N GLY A 185 -4.95 3.45 0.00
CA GLY A 185 -5.47 4.81 -0.14
C GLY A 185 -5.88 5.12 -1.58
N ARG A 186 -5.08 4.72 -2.57
CA ARG A 186 -5.42 4.89 -4.00
C ARG A 186 -6.60 4.03 -4.44
N ALA A 187 -6.67 2.78 -4.00
CA ALA A 187 -7.83 1.93 -4.26
C ALA A 187 -9.13 2.57 -3.72
N ALA A 188 -9.07 3.26 -2.57
CA ALA A 188 -10.20 4.03 -2.04
C ALA A 188 -10.49 5.30 -2.85
N LEU A 189 -9.46 6.03 -3.33
CA LEU A 189 -9.63 7.17 -4.25
C LEU A 189 -10.37 6.78 -5.53
N GLU A 190 -10.04 5.63 -6.12
CA GLU A 190 -10.71 5.12 -7.32
C GLU A 190 -12.21 4.85 -7.09
N LYS A 191 -12.55 4.39 -5.89
CA LYS A 191 -13.94 4.17 -5.45
C LYS A 191 -14.63 5.49 -5.04
N LYS A 192 -13.95 6.65 -5.18
CA LYS A 192 -14.40 7.99 -4.76
C LYS A 192 -14.69 8.07 -3.25
N ASP A 193 -14.13 7.17 -2.46
CA ASP A 193 -14.21 7.17 -1.00
C ASP A 193 -13.05 8.01 -0.43
N TYR A 194 -13.17 9.33 -0.56
CA TYR A 194 -12.12 10.28 -0.15
C TYR A 194 -11.87 10.28 1.36
N ALA A 195 -12.89 9.97 2.16
CA ALA A 195 -12.79 9.91 3.62
C ALA A 195 -11.86 8.76 4.05
N ARG A 196 -12.13 7.55 3.54
CA ARG A 196 -11.29 6.37 3.81
C ARG A 196 -9.90 6.52 3.19
N ALA A 197 -9.82 7.04 1.96
CA ALA A 197 -8.55 7.31 1.31
C ALA A 197 -7.67 8.21 2.17
N LEU A 198 -8.20 9.33 2.67
CA LEU A 198 -7.44 10.26 3.51
C LEU A 198 -6.85 9.58 4.75
N LEU A 199 -7.59 8.67 5.41
CA LEU A 199 -7.07 7.97 6.58
C LEU A 199 -5.88 7.06 6.25
N PHE A 200 -5.97 6.28 5.17
CA PHE A 200 -4.85 5.44 4.73
C PHE A 200 -3.64 6.28 4.31
N LEU A 201 -3.86 7.38 3.58
CA LEU A 201 -2.79 8.25 3.10
C LEU A 201 -2.09 8.99 4.24
N LEU A 202 -2.82 9.46 5.26
CA LEU A 202 -2.21 10.09 6.44
C LEU A 202 -1.41 9.09 7.28
N GLU A 203 -1.89 7.85 7.41
CA GLU A 203 -1.09 6.81 8.07
C GLU A 203 0.13 6.41 7.24
N ALA A 204 0.01 6.34 5.91
CA ALA A 204 1.16 6.16 5.02
C ALA A 204 2.21 7.27 5.23
N ASP A 205 1.78 8.54 5.34
CA ASP A 205 2.67 9.69 5.59
C ASP A 205 3.39 9.56 6.93
N ASN A 206 2.69 9.15 8.00
CA ASN A 206 3.32 8.86 9.29
C ASN A 206 4.44 7.82 9.15
N ARG A 207 4.21 6.75 8.38
CA ARG A 207 5.19 5.67 8.17
C ARG A 207 6.34 6.10 7.27
N PHE A 208 6.09 6.89 6.22
CA PHE A 208 7.16 7.50 5.41
C PHE A 208 8.05 8.42 6.26
N ASN A 209 7.49 9.18 7.19
CA ASN A 209 8.26 10.07 8.08
C ASN A 209 9.19 9.31 9.07
N LEU A 210 9.03 7.98 9.21
CA LEU A 210 9.98 7.13 9.95
C LEU A 210 11.21 6.76 9.11
N CYS A 211 11.13 6.88 7.79
CA CYS A 211 12.25 6.64 6.88
C CYS A 211 13.21 7.84 6.85
N ASN A 212 14.47 7.59 6.50
CA ASN A 212 15.46 8.64 6.40
C ASN A 212 15.11 9.62 5.25
N SER A 213 15.43 10.89 5.44
CA SER A 213 15.06 11.94 4.48
C SER A 213 15.77 11.80 3.12
N SER A 214 16.93 11.14 3.05
CA SER A 214 17.67 10.92 1.79
C SER A 214 16.91 10.02 0.82
N LEU A 215 16.27 8.96 1.34
CA LEU A 215 15.41 8.08 0.56
C LEU A 215 14.13 8.79 0.13
N LEU A 216 13.49 9.53 1.04
CA LEU A 216 12.27 10.28 0.74
C LEU A 216 12.48 11.36 -0.33
N ASN A 217 13.67 11.93 -0.41
CA ASN A 217 14.04 12.92 -1.41
C ASN A 217 14.41 12.32 -2.78
N SER A 218 14.64 11.00 -2.85
CA SER A 218 15.03 10.33 -4.09
C SER A 218 13.92 9.47 -4.70
N VAL A 219 12.79 9.30 -4.01
CA VAL A 219 11.66 8.48 -4.47
C VAL A 219 10.43 9.35 -4.72
N ASP A 220 9.81 9.21 -5.88
CA ASP A 220 8.63 9.96 -6.30
C ASP A 220 7.35 9.57 -5.53
N ASN A 221 7.27 8.35 -4.99
CA ASN A 221 6.13 7.87 -4.19
C ASN A 221 5.73 8.84 -3.06
N TYR A 222 6.69 9.43 -2.34
CA TYR A 222 6.37 10.38 -1.27
C TYR A 222 5.79 11.69 -1.84
N ALA A 223 6.25 12.13 -3.00
CA ALA A 223 5.72 13.31 -3.68
C ALA A 223 4.27 13.08 -4.13
N VAL A 224 4.01 11.89 -4.67
CA VAL A 224 2.68 11.45 -5.11
C VAL A 224 1.73 11.33 -3.92
N LEU A 225 2.18 10.76 -2.80
CA LEU A 225 1.38 10.68 -1.57
C LEU A 225 0.93 12.07 -1.09
N ASN A 226 1.85 13.04 -1.06
CA ASN A 226 1.52 14.40 -0.65
C ASN A 226 0.49 15.06 -1.58
N LEU A 227 0.58 14.78 -2.88
CA LEU A 227 -0.38 15.24 -3.87
C LEU A 227 -1.76 14.60 -3.65
N ASP A 228 -1.81 13.30 -3.39
CA ASP A 228 -3.04 12.55 -3.14
C ASP A 228 -3.75 13.01 -1.84
N ILE A 229 -2.99 13.34 -0.79
CA ILE A 229 -3.55 13.91 0.46
C ILE A 229 -4.17 15.29 0.19
N ALA A 230 -3.48 16.15 -0.56
CA ALA A 230 -4.00 17.47 -0.93
C ALA A 230 -5.27 17.35 -1.80
N TRP A 231 -5.32 16.35 -2.68
CA TRP A 231 -6.50 16.02 -3.47
C TRP A 231 -7.69 15.60 -2.59
N CYS A 232 -7.46 14.73 -1.59
CA CYS A 232 -8.48 14.37 -0.61
C CYS A 232 -9.02 15.59 0.15
N TYR A 233 -8.15 16.52 0.57
CA TYR A 233 -8.61 17.75 1.22
C TYR A 233 -9.53 18.58 0.35
N LEU A 234 -9.22 18.71 -0.95
CA LEU A 234 -10.08 19.40 -1.90
C LEU A 234 -11.43 18.70 -2.06
N CYS A 235 -11.41 17.38 -2.28
CA CYS A 235 -12.63 16.59 -2.49
C CYS A 235 -13.54 16.55 -1.26
N LEU A 236 -12.98 16.66 -0.06
CA LEU A 236 -13.71 16.76 1.20
C LEU A 236 -14.09 18.21 1.58
N GLU A 237 -13.84 19.17 0.68
CA GLU A 237 -14.07 20.61 0.85
C GLU A 237 -13.41 21.21 2.11
N SER A 238 -12.24 20.70 2.46
CA SER A 238 -11.54 21.01 3.70
C SER A 238 -10.61 22.21 3.58
N VAL A 239 -11.20 23.40 3.47
CA VAL A 239 -10.46 24.69 3.51
C VAL A 239 -9.64 24.84 4.82
N THR A 240 -10.00 24.12 5.88
CA THR A 240 -9.31 24.20 7.18
C THR A 240 -7.92 23.58 7.16
N GLN A 241 -7.67 22.65 6.25
CA GLN A 241 -6.36 22.03 6.05
C GLN A 241 -5.52 22.74 5.00
N LEU A 242 -5.96 23.89 4.48
CA LEU A 242 -5.24 24.63 3.45
C LEU A 242 -3.75 24.90 3.77
N PRO A 243 -3.35 25.27 5.00
CA PRO A 243 -1.93 25.44 5.32
C PRO A 243 -1.13 24.14 5.21
N ASP A 244 -1.71 23.00 5.59
CA ASP A 244 -1.08 21.69 5.44
C ASP A 244 -1.04 21.30 3.95
N GLY A 245 -2.14 21.49 3.22
CA GLY A 245 -2.21 21.28 1.77
C GLY A 245 -1.15 22.06 1.01
N GLU A 246 -0.94 23.35 1.32
CA GLU A 246 0.12 24.17 0.71
C GLU A 246 1.51 23.57 0.96
N ALA A 247 1.82 23.22 2.21
CA ALA A 247 3.12 22.65 2.57
C ALA A 247 3.36 21.31 1.85
N ARG A 248 2.32 20.48 1.72
CA ARG A 248 2.36 19.21 0.99
C ARG A 248 2.58 19.40 -0.51
N LEU A 249 1.90 20.36 -1.13
CA LEU A 249 2.08 20.67 -2.55
C LEU A 249 3.50 21.20 -2.83
N GLN A 250 4.07 22.03 -1.94
CA GLN A 250 5.46 22.48 -2.09
C GLN A 250 6.47 21.33 -1.98
N LYS A 251 6.25 20.39 -1.04
CA LYS A 251 7.08 19.18 -0.94
C LYS A 251 6.96 18.33 -2.20
N SER A 252 5.73 18.09 -2.66
CA SER A 252 5.44 17.32 -3.87
C SER A 252 6.14 17.93 -5.09
N GLU A 253 5.98 19.24 -5.30
CA GLU A 253 6.62 19.96 -6.40
C GLU A 253 8.15 19.78 -6.40
N ARG A 254 8.81 20.02 -5.27
CA ARG A 254 10.28 19.89 -5.17
C ARG A 254 10.74 18.47 -5.47
N SER A 255 10.08 17.47 -4.89
CA SER A 255 10.42 16.06 -5.08
C SER A 255 10.17 15.59 -6.52
N LEU A 256 9.09 16.03 -7.17
CA LEU A 256 8.81 15.71 -8.57
C LEU A 256 9.85 16.34 -9.51
N HIS A 257 10.21 17.61 -9.31
CA HIS A 257 11.27 18.27 -10.08
C HIS A 257 12.64 17.60 -9.88
N GLN A 258 12.96 17.18 -8.65
CA GLN A 258 14.21 16.47 -8.35
C GLN A 258 14.25 15.07 -8.99
N SER A 259 13.12 14.36 -8.99
CA SER A 259 13.02 12.99 -9.50
C SER A 259 12.98 12.94 -11.02
N TYR A 260 12.29 13.89 -11.67
CA TYR A 260 12.04 13.86 -13.12
C TYR A 260 12.84 14.90 -13.91
N GLY A 261 13.43 15.89 -13.24
CA GLY A 261 14.07 17.04 -13.87
C GLY A 261 13.07 18.15 -14.20
N ALA A 262 13.55 19.39 -14.29
CA ALA A 262 12.69 20.57 -14.46
C ALA A 262 11.79 20.52 -15.71
N ASN A 263 12.23 19.84 -16.77
CA ASN A 263 11.46 19.63 -18.00
C ASN A 263 11.22 18.13 -18.29
N LEU A 264 11.19 17.28 -17.27
CA LEU A 264 11.04 15.81 -17.41
C LEU A 264 12.19 15.13 -18.19
N GLU A 265 13.32 15.80 -18.36
CA GLU A 265 14.47 15.32 -19.14
C GLU A 265 15.07 14.03 -18.58
N ARG A 266 15.13 13.91 -17.25
CA ARG A 266 15.63 12.71 -16.57
C ARG A 266 14.65 11.55 -16.74
N LEU A 267 13.35 11.84 -16.71
CA LEU A 267 12.31 10.85 -16.92
C LEU A 267 12.31 10.33 -18.37
N LEU A 268 12.47 11.20 -19.37
CA LEU A 268 12.67 10.80 -20.78
C LEU A 268 13.84 9.83 -20.92
N THR A 269 14.95 10.13 -20.26
CA THR A 269 16.18 9.33 -20.33
C THR A 269 16.00 7.94 -19.69
N ILE A 270 15.20 7.83 -18.62
CA ILE A 270 15.03 6.58 -17.86
C ILE A 270 13.88 5.72 -18.40
N LYS A 271 12.72 6.31 -18.70
CA LYS A 271 11.49 5.59 -19.09
C LYS A 271 11.17 5.66 -20.58
N GLY A 272 11.75 6.60 -21.34
CA GLY A 272 11.50 6.76 -22.78
C GLY A 272 10.14 7.37 -23.15
N SER A 273 9.28 7.70 -22.17
CA SER A 273 7.98 8.37 -22.37
C SER A 273 7.65 9.27 -21.18
N THR A 274 6.92 10.37 -21.39
CA THR A 274 6.59 11.36 -20.34
C THR A 274 5.12 11.74 -20.25
N GLY A 275 4.28 11.31 -21.19
CA GLY A 275 2.89 11.77 -21.27
C GLY A 275 2.08 11.51 -20.00
N ASN A 276 2.45 10.44 -19.31
CA ASN A 276 1.84 9.97 -18.09
C ASN A 276 2.19 10.83 -16.88
N GLU A 277 3.46 11.04 -16.59
CA GLU A 277 3.93 11.84 -15.46
C GLU A 277 3.54 13.32 -15.57
N LYS A 278 3.26 13.84 -16.77
CA LYS A 278 2.69 15.18 -16.93
C LYS A 278 1.30 15.32 -16.27
N ALA A 279 0.54 14.24 -16.11
CA ALA A 279 -0.74 14.25 -15.39
C ALA A 279 -0.56 14.65 -13.92
N LEU A 280 0.55 14.24 -13.28
CA LEU A 280 0.90 14.65 -11.91
C LEU A 280 1.07 16.16 -11.82
N PHE A 281 1.80 16.76 -12.77
CA PHE A 281 2.05 18.19 -12.81
C PHE A 281 0.76 18.98 -13.04
N MET A 282 -0.13 18.50 -13.91
CA MET A 282 -1.43 19.14 -14.12
C MET A 282 -2.26 19.18 -12.84
N ARG A 283 -2.39 18.04 -12.14
CA ARG A 283 -3.09 17.99 -10.86
C ARG A 283 -2.40 18.87 -9.80
N LEU A 284 -1.08 18.90 -9.77
CA LEU A 284 -0.29 19.78 -8.90
C LEU A 284 -0.60 21.25 -9.17
N HIS A 285 -0.52 21.72 -10.41
CA HIS A 285 -0.79 23.11 -10.78
C HIS A 285 -2.24 23.50 -10.49
N LEU A 286 -3.20 22.61 -10.75
CA LEU A 286 -4.61 22.81 -10.40
C LEU A 286 -4.77 23.04 -8.89
N LEU A 287 -4.22 22.15 -8.07
CA LEU A 287 -4.30 22.24 -6.60
C LEU A 287 -3.58 23.49 -6.07
N GLN A 288 -2.40 23.81 -6.60
CA GLN A 288 -1.68 25.05 -6.25
C GLN A 288 -2.49 26.29 -6.63
N GLY A 289 -3.13 26.30 -7.80
CA GLY A 289 -3.98 27.40 -8.25
C GLY A 289 -5.20 27.59 -7.34
N ILE A 290 -5.81 26.50 -6.89
CA ILE A 290 -6.92 26.51 -5.92
C ILE A 290 -6.46 27.01 -4.55
N VAL A 291 -5.32 26.56 -4.05
CA VAL A 291 -4.75 27.07 -2.79
C VAL A 291 -4.47 28.58 -2.90
N ALA A 292 -3.86 29.02 -4.00
CA ALA A 292 -3.58 30.43 -4.26
C ALA A 292 -4.86 31.29 -4.31
N PHE A 293 -5.96 30.76 -4.87
CA PHE A 293 -7.27 31.40 -4.88
C PHE A 293 -7.76 31.68 -3.45
N HIS A 294 -7.76 30.66 -2.59
CA HIS A 294 -8.20 30.79 -1.19
C HIS A 294 -7.26 31.64 -0.34
N GLN A 295 -6.00 31.82 -0.75
CA GLN A 295 -5.06 32.77 -0.14
C GLN A 295 -5.22 34.22 -0.61
N GLY A 296 -6.12 34.48 -1.58
CA GLY A 296 -6.30 35.80 -2.19
C GLY A 296 -5.21 36.19 -3.19
N LYS A 297 -4.34 35.26 -3.60
CA LYS A 297 -3.28 35.49 -4.59
C LYS A 297 -3.84 35.33 -6.01
N MET A 298 -4.76 36.21 -6.40
CA MET A 298 -5.59 36.05 -7.61
C MET A 298 -4.78 35.95 -8.91
N GLN A 299 -3.79 36.82 -9.13
CA GLN A 299 -2.95 36.76 -10.34
C GLN A 299 -2.17 35.45 -10.45
N TYR A 300 -1.62 34.98 -9.32
CA TYR A 300 -0.88 33.72 -9.28
C TYR A 300 -1.80 32.51 -9.47
N SER A 301 -3.00 32.56 -8.89
CA SER A 301 -4.04 31.56 -9.12
C SER A 301 -4.44 31.49 -10.59
N ALA A 302 -4.67 32.63 -11.26
CA ALA A 302 -5.01 32.69 -12.69
C ALA A 302 -3.97 31.98 -13.54
N ALA A 303 -2.69 32.35 -13.36
CA ALA A 303 -1.59 31.78 -14.13
C ALA A 303 -1.48 30.25 -13.94
N LEU A 304 -1.66 29.76 -12.71
CA LEU A 304 -1.63 28.32 -12.42
C LEU A 304 -2.84 27.57 -13.00
N LEU A 305 -4.04 28.15 -12.92
CA LEU A 305 -5.25 27.54 -13.49
C LEU A 305 -5.20 27.53 -15.02
N ASP A 306 -4.68 28.59 -15.66
CA ASP A 306 -4.45 28.63 -17.12
C ASP A 306 -3.41 27.59 -17.55
N LYS A 307 -2.33 27.43 -16.76
CA LYS A 307 -1.34 26.38 -16.99
C LYS A 307 -1.96 24.99 -16.90
N ALA A 308 -2.71 24.71 -15.83
CA ALA A 308 -3.41 23.43 -15.65
C ALA A 308 -4.41 23.16 -16.79
N GLU A 309 -5.12 24.18 -17.27
CA GLU A 309 -6.01 24.05 -18.42
C GLU A 309 -5.27 23.68 -19.71
N SER A 310 -4.14 24.33 -19.97
CA SER A 310 -3.33 24.04 -21.16
C SER A 310 -2.78 22.61 -21.13
N GLU A 311 -2.34 22.15 -19.96
CA GLU A 311 -1.87 20.79 -19.74
C GLU A 311 -3.03 19.79 -19.90
N LEU A 312 -4.20 20.06 -19.30
CA LEU A 312 -5.38 19.21 -19.42
C LEU A 312 -5.83 19.04 -20.88
N LYS A 313 -5.85 20.13 -21.66
CA LYS A 313 -6.16 20.09 -23.10
C LYS A 313 -5.20 19.21 -23.88
N SER A 314 -3.92 19.18 -23.49
CA SER A 314 -2.92 18.33 -24.14
C SER A 314 -3.12 16.83 -23.87
N PHE A 315 -3.87 16.45 -22.82
CA PHE A 315 -4.20 15.06 -22.52
C PHE A 315 -5.54 14.58 -23.09
N LYS A 316 -6.36 15.48 -23.67
CA LYS A 316 -7.62 15.06 -24.29
C LYS A 316 -7.29 14.19 -25.50
N ILE A 317 -7.67 12.92 -25.40
CA ILE A 317 -7.48 11.93 -26.44
C ILE A 317 -8.66 12.07 -27.41
N ASP A 318 -8.37 11.97 -28.70
CA ASP A 318 -9.39 11.89 -29.74
C ASP A 318 -10.12 10.53 -29.70
N ASP A 319 -11.45 10.56 -29.59
CA ASP A 319 -12.29 9.36 -29.46
C ASP A 319 -12.15 8.42 -30.67
N VAL A 320 -11.86 8.96 -31.86
CA VAL A 320 -11.64 8.16 -33.08
C VAL A 320 -10.32 7.38 -32.96
N SER A 321 -9.25 8.04 -32.52
CA SER A 321 -7.95 7.42 -32.26
C SER A 321 -8.03 6.37 -31.16
N LEU A 322 -8.81 6.64 -30.10
CA LEU A 322 -9.08 5.69 -29.02
C LEU A 322 -9.81 4.45 -29.54
N GLY A 323 -10.90 4.66 -30.29
CA GLY A 323 -11.70 3.59 -30.90
C GLY A 323 -10.85 2.69 -31.81
N THR A 324 -9.98 3.30 -32.62
CA THR A 324 -9.07 2.56 -33.52
C THR A 324 -8.16 1.59 -32.76
N ILE A 325 -7.57 2.01 -31.64
CA ILE A 325 -6.70 1.14 -30.84
C ILE A 325 -7.51 0.05 -30.11
N ILE A 326 -8.73 0.36 -29.66
CA ILE A 326 -9.61 -0.64 -29.04
C ILE A 326 -10.01 -1.71 -30.07
N GLU A 327 -10.32 -1.31 -31.32
CA GLU A 327 -10.63 -2.22 -32.42
C GLU A 327 -9.45 -3.15 -32.77
N LEU A 328 -8.20 -2.71 -32.56
CA LEU A 328 -7.00 -3.54 -32.68
C LEU A 328 -6.86 -4.60 -31.56
N GLY A 329 -7.80 -4.65 -30.61
CA GLY A 329 -7.85 -5.65 -29.54
C GLY A 329 -7.12 -5.25 -28.26
N TYR A 330 -6.81 -3.95 -28.10
CA TYR A 330 -6.26 -3.42 -26.86
C TYR A 330 -7.38 -2.98 -25.92
N THR A 331 -7.10 -3.02 -24.61
CA THR A 331 -8.05 -2.49 -23.63
C THR A 331 -8.11 -0.96 -23.70
N GLU A 332 -9.23 -0.36 -23.29
CA GLU A 332 -9.37 1.10 -23.24
C GLU A 332 -8.23 1.76 -22.44
N LYS A 333 -7.80 1.14 -21.33
CA LYS A 333 -6.68 1.61 -20.51
C LYS A 333 -5.35 1.62 -21.27
N GLU A 334 -5.06 0.54 -21.99
CA GLU A 334 -3.85 0.46 -22.82
C GLU A 334 -3.89 1.49 -23.94
N ALA A 335 -5.05 1.68 -24.57
CA ALA A 335 -5.26 2.68 -25.59
C ALA A 335 -5.02 4.11 -25.05
N ARG A 336 -5.56 4.44 -23.87
CA ARG A 336 -5.32 5.75 -23.22
C ARG A 336 -3.85 5.94 -22.87
N PHE A 337 -3.21 4.93 -22.29
CA PHE A 337 -1.77 4.93 -21.99
C PHE A 337 -0.94 5.21 -23.26
N GLY A 338 -1.18 4.45 -24.33
CA GLY A 338 -0.43 4.56 -25.57
C GLY A 338 -0.61 5.94 -26.22
N LEU A 339 -1.86 6.41 -26.32
CA LEU A 339 -2.18 7.69 -26.96
C LEU A 339 -1.64 8.89 -26.19
N ARG A 340 -1.67 8.86 -24.84
CA ARG A 340 -1.06 9.92 -24.02
C ARG A 340 0.47 9.93 -24.16
N GLY A 341 1.09 8.75 -24.20
CA GLY A 341 2.54 8.63 -24.42
C GLY A 341 3.00 9.09 -25.81
N ALA A 342 2.16 8.86 -26.82
CA ALA A 342 2.41 9.16 -28.23
C ALA A 342 1.77 10.47 -28.73
N TYR A 343 1.26 11.31 -27.84
CA TYR A 343 0.60 12.59 -28.18
C TYR A 343 -0.49 12.46 -29.26
N GLY A 344 -1.29 11.39 -29.18
CA GLY A 344 -2.38 11.10 -30.12
C GLY A 344 -1.97 10.34 -31.38
N ASN A 345 -0.69 10.01 -31.58
CA ASN A 345 -0.25 9.18 -32.71
C ASN A 345 -0.59 7.70 -32.47
N VAL A 346 -1.50 7.15 -33.29
CA VAL A 346 -1.96 5.76 -33.18
C VAL A 346 -0.82 4.74 -33.39
N GLY A 347 0.10 5.00 -34.33
CA GLY A 347 1.19 4.07 -34.64
C GLY A 347 2.19 3.95 -33.49
N GLU A 348 2.69 5.10 -33.01
CA GLU A 348 3.59 5.16 -31.86
C GLU A 348 2.90 4.63 -30.58
N ALA A 349 1.60 4.88 -30.42
CA ALA A 349 0.82 4.34 -29.30
C ALA A 349 0.82 2.81 -29.28
N VAL A 350 0.61 2.17 -30.43
CA VAL A 350 0.64 0.70 -30.55
C VAL A 350 2.02 0.13 -30.21
N GLU A 351 3.10 0.76 -30.67
CA GLU A 351 4.47 0.37 -30.33
C GLU A 351 4.74 0.47 -28.82
N LEU A 352 4.33 1.57 -28.18
CA LEU A 352 4.46 1.77 -26.74
C LEU A 352 3.67 0.73 -25.93
N ILE A 353 2.45 0.40 -26.36
CA ILE A 353 1.61 -0.61 -25.70
C ILE A 353 2.27 -1.99 -25.82
N ASN A 354 2.77 -2.36 -27.00
CA ASN A 354 3.43 -3.64 -27.21
C ASN A 354 4.71 -3.77 -26.37
N LYS A 355 5.54 -2.73 -26.35
CA LYS A 355 6.73 -2.67 -25.50
C LYS A 355 6.38 -2.89 -24.02
N ARG A 356 5.34 -2.21 -23.51
CA ARG A 356 4.87 -2.38 -22.12
C ARG A 356 4.35 -3.79 -21.84
N ARG A 357 3.65 -4.43 -22.79
CA ARG A 357 3.20 -5.82 -22.67
C ARG A 357 4.39 -6.79 -22.60
N GLU A 358 5.43 -6.57 -23.40
CA GLU A 358 6.65 -7.39 -23.37
C GLU A 358 7.41 -7.24 -22.06
N GLU A 359 7.65 -6.00 -21.62
CA GLU A 359 8.29 -5.71 -20.33
C GLU A 359 7.53 -6.37 -19.16
N LYS A 360 6.19 -6.28 -19.15
CA LYS A 360 5.35 -6.91 -18.13
C LYS A 360 5.41 -8.43 -18.19
N LYS A 361 5.48 -9.03 -19.38
CA LYS A 361 5.66 -10.48 -19.56
C LYS A 361 7.03 -10.93 -19.06
N GLU A 362 8.09 -10.19 -19.37
CA GLU A 362 9.45 -10.50 -18.92
C GLU A 362 9.59 -10.36 -17.41
N ALA A 363 9.08 -9.28 -16.82
CA ALA A 363 9.07 -9.07 -15.38
C ALA A 363 8.30 -10.18 -14.65
N LYS A 364 7.14 -10.60 -15.17
CA LYS A 364 6.39 -11.74 -14.62
C LYS A 364 7.17 -13.05 -14.69
N LYS A 365 7.88 -13.31 -15.80
CA LYS A 365 8.73 -14.50 -15.95
C LYS A 365 9.87 -14.49 -14.92
N LYS A 366 10.60 -13.37 -14.82
CA LYS A 366 11.69 -13.19 -13.85
C LYS A 366 11.21 -13.37 -12.41
N ASN A 367 10.11 -12.71 -12.02
CA ASN A 367 9.54 -12.87 -10.67
C ASN A 367 9.13 -14.31 -10.36
N MET A 368 8.57 -15.03 -11.34
CA MET A 368 8.21 -16.45 -11.16
C MET A 368 9.46 -17.33 -11.04
N GLU A 369 10.50 -17.06 -11.81
CA GLU A 369 11.78 -17.76 -11.74
C GLU A 369 12.47 -17.51 -10.40
N ASP A 370 12.55 -16.25 -9.95
CA ASP A 370 13.11 -15.88 -8.65
C ASP A 370 12.36 -16.55 -7.50
N LYS A 371 11.02 -16.61 -7.58
CA LYS A 371 10.21 -17.33 -6.58
C LYS A 371 10.49 -18.83 -6.57
N LYS A 372 10.73 -19.44 -7.74
CA LYS A 372 11.14 -20.86 -7.82
C LYS A 372 12.53 -21.06 -7.24
N ASN A 373 13.48 -20.19 -7.57
CA ASN A 373 14.87 -20.25 -7.09
C ASN A 373 14.93 -20.13 -5.56
N LYS A 374 14.15 -19.20 -4.98
CA LYS A 374 14.01 -19.06 -3.51
C LYS A 374 13.57 -20.36 -2.83
N LYS A 375 12.59 -21.07 -3.40
CA LYS A 375 12.08 -22.36 -2.86
C LYS A 375 13.14 -23.47 -2.87
N LEU A 376 14.16 -23.37 -3.70
CA LEU A 376 15.23 -24.37 -3.79
C LEU A 376 16.36 -24.12 -2.76
N GLY A 377 16.34 -22.96 -2.11
CA GLY A 377 17.31 -22.57 -1.09
C GLY A 377 18.63 -22.05 -1.65
N TYR A 378 19.51 -21.62 -0.74
CA TYR A 378 20.83 -21.11 -1.09
C TYR A 378 21.80 -22.23 -1.48
N CYS A 379 22.77 -21.88 -2.33
CA CYS A 379 23.96 -22.66 -2.61
C CYS A 379 24.90 -22.67 -1.39
N ALA A 380 25.89 -23.57 -1.41
CA ALA A 380 26.87 -23.70 -0.34
C ALA A 380 27.68 -22.41 -0.09
N ASP A 381 27.77 -21.52 -1.08
CA ASP A 381 28.39 -20.19 -0.98
C ASP A 381 27.60 -19.17 -0.12
N GLY A 382 26.33 -19.46 0.19
CA GLY A 382 25.43 -18.56 0.92
C GLY A 382 25.11 -17.25 0.20
N LYS A 383 25.42 -17.13 -1.10
CA LYS A 383 25.25 -15.91 -1.89
C LYS A 383 24.24 -16.09 -3.01
N GLN A 384 24.18 -17.26 -3.63
CA GLN A 384 23.30 -17.53 -4.77
C GLN A 384 22.22 -18.54 -4.39
N TYR A 385 21.02 -18.38 -4.94
CA TYR A 385 19.99 -19.42 -4.87
C TYR A 385 20.26 -20.51 -5.90
N VAL A 386 19.84 -21.75 -5.60
CA VAL A 386 19.88 -22.84 -6.57
C VAL A 386 18.95 -22.50 -7.74
N ARG A 387 19.47 -22.55 -8.98
CA ARG A 387 18.71 -22.17 -10.17
C ARG A 387 17.74 -23.27 -10.61
N SER A 388 16.45 -22.94 -10.70
CA SER A 388 15.40 -23.86 -11.15
C SER A 388 15.63 -24.34 -12.58
N ASP A 389 16.12 -23.48 -13.48
CA ASP A 389 16.40 -23.86 -14.87
C ASP A 389 17.44 -24.98 -14.95
N TYR A 390 18.46 -24.92 -14.09
CA TYR A 390 19.54 -25.91 -14.04
C TYR A 390 19.03 -27.23 -13.45
N VAL A 391 18.18 -27.16 -12.43
CA VAL A 391 17.48 -28.33 -11.89
C VAL A 391 16.64 -28.99 -12.98
N ASP A 392 15.82 -28.20 -13.69
CA ASP A 392 14.91 -28.73 -14.72
C ASP A 392 15.70 -29.33 -15.90
N THR A 393 16.83 -28.74 -16.28
CA THR A 393 17.72 -29.28 -17.33
C THR A 393 18.32 -30.63 -16.92
N LEU A 394 18.84 -30.76 -15.70
CA LEU A 394 19.44 -32.02 -15.22
C LEU A 394 18.39 -33.11 -14.97
N VAL A 395 17.18 -32.73 -14.53
CA VAL A 395 16.06 -33.67 -14.41
C VAL A 395 15.63 -34.18 -15.79
N GLN A 396 15.61 -33.32 -16.82
CA GLN A 396 15.36 -33.75 -18.20
C GLN A 396 16.42 -34.71 -18.75
N MET A 397 17.66 -34.62 -18.25
CA MET A 397 18.73 -35.59 -18.57
C MET A 397 18.56 -36.94 -17.85
N GLY A 398 17.55 -37.09 -16.98
CA GLY A 398 17.20 -38.34 -16.31
C GLY A 398 17.67 -38.43 -14.85
N PHE A 399 18.26 -37.38 -14.28
CA PHE A 399 18.70 -37.38 -12.89
C PHE A 399 17.55 -37.08 -11.91
N ILE A 400 17.61 -37.68 -10.71
CA ILE A 400 16.57 -37.51 -9.69
C ILE A 400 16.61 -36.09 -9.11
N ARG A 401 15.46 -35.42 -9.07
CA ARG A 401 15.33 -34.00 -8.68
C ARG A 401 15.95 -33.65 -7.33
N SER A 402 15.79 -34.49 -6.30
CA SER A 402 16.36 -34.25 -4.96
C SER A 402 17.89 -34.24 -4.97
N ILE A 403 18.51 -35.20 -5.65
CA ILE A 403 19.96 -35.34 -5.77
C ILE A 403 20.54 -34.19 -6.60
N VAL A 404 19.84 -33.79 -7.66
CA VAL A 404 20.21 -32.64 -8.51
C VAL A 404 20.26 -31.33 -7.71
N ILE A 405 19.29 -31.11 -6.82
CA ILE A 405 19.27 -29.90 -5.98
C ILE A 405 20.49 -29.85 -5.06
N GLU A 406 20.86 -30.97 -4.41
CA GLU A 406 22.05 -31.02 -3.56
C GLU A 406 23.35 -30.91 -4.36
N ALA A 407 23.44 -31.55 -5.53
CA ALA A 407 24.59 -31.42 -6.42
C ALA A 407 24.78 -29.97 -6.90
N LEU A 408 23.69 -29.26 -7.23
CA LEU A 408 23.72 -27.85 -7.61
C LEU A 408 24.04 -26.93 -6.43
N ARG A 409 23.57 -27.27 -5.23
CA ARG A 409 23.91 -26.55 -4.00
C ARG A 409 25.40 -26.64 -3.70
N GLU A 410 26.00 -27.83 -3.77
CA GLU A 410 27.41 -28.06 -3.49
C GLU A 410 28.33 -27.52 -4.60
N SER A 411 27.87 -27.56 -5.86
CA SER A 411 28.60 -27.00 -7.00
C SER A 411 28.40 -25.50 -7.22
N ASN A 412 27.60 -24.82 -6.39
CA ASN A 412 27.25 -23.40 -6.53
C ASN A 412 26.75 -23.06 -7.95
N ASN A 413 25.79 -23.83 -8.45
CA ASN A 413 25.21 -23.70 -9.80
C ASN A 413 26.21 -23.89 -10.97
N VAL A 414 27.38 -24.49 -10.75
CA VAL A 414 28.30 -24.83 -11.84
C VAL A 414 27.90 -26.16 -12.47
N MET A 415 27.21 -26.10 -13.63
CA MET A 415 26.62 -27.27 -14.30
C MET A 415 27.60 -28.42 -14.54
N SER A 416 28.81 -28.15 -15.01
CA SER A 416 29.82 -29.19 -15.25
C SER A 416 30.24 -29.91 -13.97
N SER A 417 30.36 -29.17 -12.88
CA SER A 417 30.70 -29.72 -11.57
C SER A 417 29.52 -30.49 -10.96
N ALA A 418 28.29 -30.00 -11.15
CA ALA A 418 27.07 -30.70 -10.74
C ALA A 418 26.93 -32.06 -11.44
N VAL A 419 27.16 -32.12 -12.76
CA VAL A 419 27.13 -33.38 -13.52
C VAL A 419 28.21 -34.34 -13.03
N ASN A 420 29.45 -33.87 -12.84
CA ASN A 420 30.51 -34.71 -12.30
C ASN A 420 30.17 -35.26 -10.89
N LEU A 421 29.54 -34.45 -10.03
CA LEU A 421 29.09 -34.89 -8.71
C LEU A 421 27.95 -35.91 -8.80
N LEU A 422 27.02 -35.72 -9.74
CA LEU A 422 25.93 -36.66 -10.00
C LEU A 422 26.43 -38.00 -10.55
N GLU A 423 27.50 -38.01 -11.33
CA GLU A 423 28.08 -39.24 -11.90
C GLU A 423 29.00 -39.98 -10.93
N THR A 424 29.78 -39.25 -10.12
CA THR A 424 30.82 -39.85 -9.26
C THR A 424 30.38 -40.11 -7.81
N LYS A 425 29.36 -39.39 -7.32
CA LYS A 425 28.98 -39.36 -5.89
C LYS A 425 27.47 -39.42 -5.64
N ALA A 426 26.72 -40.04 -6.55
CA ALA A 426 25.26 -40.15 -6.46
C ALA A 426 24.76 -40.76 -5.12
N GLU A 427 25.44 -41.79 -4.59
CA GLU A 427 25.06 -42.47 -3.34
C GLU A 427 25.33 -41.61 -2.10
N GLU A 428 26.42 -40.82 -2.09
CA GLU A 428 26.75 -39.88 -1.00
C GLU A 428 25.75 -38.71 -0.96
N LEU A 429 25.33 -38.22 -2.14
CA LEU A 429 24.32 -37.16 -2.24
C LEU A 429 22.92 -37.66 -1.87
N SER A 430 22.59 -38.92 -2.20
CA SER A 430 21.32 -39.57 -1.82
C SER A 430 21.19 -39.73 -0.31
N SER A 431 22.27 -40.08 0.38
CA SER A 431 22.26 -40.21 1.84
C SER A 431 22.19 -38.84 2.55
N ARG A 432 22.80 -37.79 1.99
CA ARG A 432 22.64 -36.41 2.47
C ARG A 432 21.26 -35.82 2.24
N SER A 433 20.58 -36.18 1.15
CA SER A 433 19.19 -35.78 0.93
C SER A 433 18.21 -36.43 1.94
N MET A 434 18.68 -37.40 2.74
CA MET A 434 17.89 -38.19 3.70
C MET A 434 18.19 -37.84 5.17
N GLN A 435 19.16 -36.96 5.48
CA GLN A 435 19.45 -36.56 6.86
C GLN A 435 18.61 -35.35 7.30
N PRO A 436 17.88 -35.43 8.43
CA PRO A 436 17.35 -34.24 9.09
C PRO A 436 18.48 -33.52 9.85
N GLY A 437 18.90 -32.37 9.33
CA GLY A 437 19.60 -31.35 10.11
C GLY A 437 21.11 -31.29 9.91
N THR A 438 21.56 -30.24 9.21
CA THR A 438 22.56 -29.26 9.68
C THR A 438 22.90 -28.31 8.53
N SER A 439 22.01 -27.34 8.25
CA SER A 439 22.39 -26.11 7.54
C SER A 439 21.47 -24.97 7.97
N ARG A 440 22.07 -23.89 8.46
CA ARG A 440 21.43 -22.62 8.82
C ARG A 440 20.83 -21.99 7.55
N GLY A 441 19.51 -21.97 7.45
CA GLY A 441 18.79 -21.28 6.38
C GLY A 441 17.34 -21.71 6.32
N VAL A 442 16.49 -20.91 6.98
CA VAL A 442 15.03 -20.77 6.85
C VAL A 442 14.29 -22.00 6.29
N GLU A 443 13.67 -22.75 7.20
CA GLU A 443 12.65 -23.72 6.87
C GLU A 443 11.46 -23.00 6.22
N THR A 444 11.20 -23.27 4.94
CA THR A 444 9.92 -22.96 4.30
C THR A 444 9.44 -24.17 3.49
N ASP A 445 8.22 -24.58 3.80
CA ASP A 445 7.25 -25.32 2.98
C ASP A 445 7.70 -26.55 2.20
N SER A 446 7.93 -27.62 2.94
CA SER A 446 7.81 -29.00 2.42
C SER A 446 7.10 -29.94 3.40
N SER A 447 6.10 -29.45 4.15
CA SER A 447 5.33 -30.26 5.10
C SER A 447 4.15 -31.03 4.51
N LYS A 448 4.01 -31.14 3.18
CA LYS A 448 3.15 -32.18 2.56
C LYS A 448 3.90 -33.47 2.19
N THR A 449 5.22 -33.53 2.35
CA THR A 449 6.03 -34.69 1.95
C THR A 449 7.21 -34.97 2.88
N ARG A 450 7.17 -34.54 4.15
CA ARG A 450 8.30 -34.74 5.07
C ARG A 450 8.47 -36.15 5.62
N ASN A 451 7.57 -37.10 5.33
CA ASN A 451 7.71 -38.50 5.78
C ASN A 451 7.62 -39.57 4.67
N GLY A 452 7.53 -39.25 3.37
CA GLY A 452 7.35 -40.27 2.32
C GLY A 452 6.03 -41.10 2.43
N LEU A 453 5.24 -40.86 3.47
CA LEU A 453 3.94 -41.46 3.71
C LEU A 453 2.91 -40.72 2.86
N SER A 454 2.47 -41.32 1.76
CA SER A 454 1.22 -40.86 1.17
C SER A 454 0.08 -41.21 2.16
N PRO A 455 -0.85 -40.27 2.45
CA PRO A 455 -1.98 -40.54 3.33
C PRO A 455 -2.87 -41.67 2.75
N GLU A 456 -2.88 -41.82 1.43
CA GLU A 456 -3.58 -42.88 0.71
C GLU A 456 -3.03 -44.29 1.03
N LEU A 457 -1.70 -44.44 1.11
CA LEU A 457 -1.05 -45.71 1.50
C LEU A 457 -1.35 -46.09 2.96
N LEU A 458 -1.36 -45.10 3.85
CA LEU A 458 -1.66 -45.27 5.27
C LEU A 458 -3.13 -45.68 5.47
N GLU A 459 -4.05 -45.04 4.75
CA GLU A 459 -5.49 -45.34 4.79
C GLU A 459 -5.79 -46.72 4.19
N GLN A 460 -5.13 -47.11 3.10
CA GLN A 460 -5.27 -48.44 2.48
C GLN A 460 -4.89 -49.58 3.44
N ILE A 461 -3.76 -49.47 4.15
CA ILE A 461 -3.34 -50.52 5.08
C ILE A 461 -4.15 -50.45 6.39
N SER A 462 -4.48 -49.24 6.88
CA SER A 462 -5.31 -49.09 8.08
C SER A 462 -6.73 -49.61 7.87
N SER A 463 -7.25 -49.59 6.63
CA SER A 463 -8.56 -50.17 6.28
C SER A 463 -8.63 -51.70 6.46
N LEU A 464 -7.48 -52.37 6.55
CA LEU A 464 -7.38 -53.80 6.84
C LEU A 464 -7.49 -54.11 8.35
N GLY A 465 -7.67 -53.10 9.20
CA GLY A 465 -7.93 -53.25 10.64
C GLY A 465 -6.71 -53.10 11.55
N PHE A 466 -5.56 -52.67 11.02
CA PHE A 466 -4.33 -52.44 11.80
C PHE A 466 -4.29 -51.03 12.42
N ASP A 467 -3.62 -50.88 13.57
CA ASP A 467 -3.43 -49.55 14.20
C ASP A 467 -2.52 -48.68 13.31
N ALA A 468 -2.97 -47.47 12.99
CA ALA A 468 -2.30 -46.54 12.08
C ALA A 468 -0.83 -46.25 12.48
N ARG A 469 -0.51 -46.31 13.78
CA ARG A 469 0.86 -46.09 14.29
C ARG A 469 1.77 -47.27 13.98
N MET A 470 1.23 -48.49 13.99
CA MET A 470 1.96 -49.71 13.63
C MET A 470 2.14 -49.82 12.12
N VAL A 471 1.15 -49.36 11.34
CA VAL A 471 1.23 -49.23 9.88
C VAL A 471 2.33 -48.24 9.48
N GLU A 472 2.38 -47.08 10.12
CA GLU A 472 3.42 -46.08 9.87
C GLU A 472 4.82 -46.64 10.15
N HIS A 473 4.98 -47.39 11.25
CA HIS A 473 6.25 -48.01 11.60
C HIS A 473 6.65 -49.13 10.62
N ALA A 474 5.70 -49.99 10.21
CA ALA A 474 5.93 -51.04 9.22
C ALA A 474 6.30 -50.48 7.83
N LEU A 475 5.68 -49.38 7.43
CA LEU A 475 6.00 -48.69 6.17
C LEU A 475 7.40 -48.06 6.22
N LYS A 476 7.76 -47.43 7.34
CA LYS A 476 9.10 -46.87 7.53
C LYS A 476 10.18 -47.96 7.54
N LYS A 477 9.92 -49.09 8.18
CA LYS A 477 10.86 -50.23 8.24
C LYS A 477 11.11 -50.86 6.87
N ASN A 478 10.10 -50.93 6.01
CA ASN A 478 10.17 -51.61 4.71
C ASN A 478 10.27 -50.66 3.50
N ASN A 479 10.80 -49.44 3.70
CA ASN A 479 11.01 -48.44 2.63
C ASN A 479 9.74 -48.13 1.82
N PHE A 480 8.59 -48.04 2.50
CA PHE A 480 7.28 -47.72 1.91
C PHE A 480 6.77 -48.73 0.87
N ASN A 481 7.24 -49.98 0.93
CA ASN A 481 6.71 -51.07 0.10
C ASN A 481 5.45 -51.68 0.75
N LEU A 482 4.28 -51.44 0.15
CA LEU A 482 2.97 -51.84 0.66
C LEU A 482 2.87 -53.35 0.93
N GLU A 483 3.26 -54.18 -0.04
CA GLU A 483 3.12 -55.65 0.03
C GLU A 483 3.94 -56.24 1.18
N LYS A 484 5.19 -55.79 1.34
CA LYS A 484 6.08 -56.26 2.42
C LYS A 484 5.62 -55.78 3.79
N SER A 485 5.13 -54.54 3.89
CA SER A 485 4.60 -54.00 5.14
C SER A 485 3.32 -54.70 5.59
N VAL A 486 2.43 -55.08 4.66
CA VAL A 486 1.22 -55.86 4.99
C VAL A 486 1.58 -57.29 5.37
N GLU A 487 2.51 -57.94 4.67
CA GLU A 487 2.96 -59.30 5.00
C GLU A 487 3.60 -59.36 6.40
N GLU A 488 4.41 -58.37 6.78
CA GLU A 488 5.00 -58.29 8.11
C GLU A 488 3.95 -58.01 9.20
N LEU A 489 2.97 -57.14 8.93
CA LEU A 489 1.87 -56.88 9.85
C LEU A 489 0.95 -58.10 10.04
N LEU A 490 0.70 -58.88 8.99
CA LEU A 490 -0.08 -60.12 9.06
C LEU A 490 0.67 -61.22 9.83
N ASN A 491 1.98 -61.33 9.62
CA ASN A 491 2.81 -62.32 10.32
C ASN A 491 2.97 -62.02 11.82
N CYS A 492 2.85 -60.76 12.20
CA CYS A 492 2.96 -60.30 13.59
C CYS A 492 1.61 -59.95 14.23
N ASP A 493 0.48 -60.37 13.65
CA ASP A 493 -0.88 -60.14 14.15
C ASP A 493 -1.17 -58.66 14.50
N GLY A 494 -0.58 -57.74 13.72
CA GLY A 494 -0.67 -56.30 13.88
C GLY A 494 0.26 -55.67 14.91
N ILE A 495 1.10 -56.45 15.63
CA ILE A 495 2.00 -55.96 16.68
C ILE A 495 3.46 -56.35 16.36
N LEU A 496 4.22 -55.40 15.83
CA LEU A 496 5.65 -55.57 15.57
C LEU A 496 6.44 -55.73 16.88
N GLU A 497 7.20 -56.83 17.01
CA GLU A 497 8.04 -57.10 18.17
C GLU A 497 9.05 -55.97 18.43
N GLY A 498 9.10 -55.49 19.69
CA GLY A 498 10.02 -54.43 20.12
C GLY A 498 9.47 -53.00 20.06
N VAL A 499 8.20 -52.82 19.66
CA VAL A 499 7.54 -51.50 19.64
C VAL A 499 6.51 -51.42 20.77
N ASN A 500 6.77 -50.58 21.77
CA ASN A 500 5.80 -50.31 22.82
C ASN A 500 4.86 -49.17 22.37
N LEU A 501 3.57 -49.44 22.24
CA LEU A 501 2.54 -48.47 21.82
C LEU A 501 2.48 -47.24 22.75
N ASP A 502 2.90 -47.40 24.01
CA ASP A 502 2.95 -46.33 25.02
C ASP A 502 4.22 -45.46 24.92
N GLU A 503 5.25 -45.89 24.17
CA GLU A 503 6.49 -45.13 23.91
C GLU A 503 6.50 -44.44 22.54
N LEU A 504 5.49 -44.71 21.69
CA LEU A 504 5.33 -44.01 20.42
C LEU A 504 4.78 -42.59 20.68
N PRO A 505 5.43 -41.52 20.16
CA PRO A 505 4.93 -40.17 20.33
C PRO A 505 3.49 -40.07 19.81
N LEU A 506 2.58 -39.53 20.63
CA LEU A 506 1.29 -39.04 20.12
C LEU A 506 1.62 -38.08 18.98
N ALA A 507 1.22 -38.42 17.75
CA ALA A 507 1.40 -37.54 16.61
C ALA A 507 0.85 -36.14 16.94
N ASP A 508 1.69 -35.12 16.80
CA ASP A 508 1.33 -33.70 16.89
C ASP A 508 0.27 -33.38 15.83
N LEU A 509 -1.01 -33.58 16.19
CA LEU A 509 -2.18 -33.13 15.42
C LEU A 509 -2.55 -31.68 15.74
N LEU A 510 -1.75 -30.99 16.55
CA LEU A 510 -1.84 -29.55 16.73
C LEU A 510 -0.79 -28.90 15.84
N PRO A 511 -1.16 -28.04 14.86
CA PRO A 511 -0.17 -27.31 14.09
C PRO A 511 0.73 -26.56 15.06
N SER A 512 2.04 -26.75 14.90
CA SER A 512 3.06 -26.06 15.69
C SER A 512 2.76 -24.55 15.69
N LYS A 513 3.13 -23.83 16.76
CA LYS A 513 2.89 -22.38 16.84
C LYS A 513 3.36 -21.64 15.59
N GLN A 514 4.49 -22.07 15.03
CA GLN A 514 5.04 -21.54 13.78
C GLN A 514 4.14 -21.77 12.56
N HIS A 515 3.50 -22.94 12.44
CA HIS A 515 2.58 -23.22 11.34
C HIS A 515 1.30 -22.36 11.42
N ARG A 516 0.78 -22.13 12.64
CA ARG A 516 -0.38 -21.23 12.84
C ARG A 516 -0.04 -19.79 12.54
N GLU A 517 1.11 -19.31 13.00
CA GLU A 517 1.61 -17.96 12.72
C GLU A 517 1.78 -17.76 11.21
N GLN A 518 2.33 -18.75 10.50
CA GLN A 518 2.55 -18.66 9.05
C GLN A 518 1.24 -18.72 8.23
N ASP A 519 0.27 -19.56 8.62
CA ASP A 519 -1.07 -19.61 7.99
C ASP A 519 -1.85 -18.29 8.22
N GLU A 520 -1.73 -17.69 9.41
CA GLU A 520 -2.31 -16.39 9.74
C GLU A 520 -1.66 -15.25 8.93
N GLU A 521 -0.33 -15.29 8.76
CA GLU A 521 0.43 -14.37 7.92
C GLU A 521 0.05 -14.48 6.44
N ASP A 522 0.00 -15.68 5.87
CA ASP A 522 -0.40 -15.88 4.48
C ASP A 522 -1.85 -15.40 4.23
N GLY A 523 -2.73 -15.62 5.21
CA GLY A 523 -4.09 -15.09 5.21
C GLY A 523 -4.13 -13.55 5.22
N ALA A 524 -3.33 -12.91 6.07
CA ALA A 524 -3.21 -11.45 6.13
C ALA A 524 -2.65 -10.87 4.83
N LEU A 525 -1.65 -11.52 4.23
CA LEU A 525 -1.08 -11.10 2.96
C LEU A 525 -2.09 -11.18 1.81
N ALA A 526 -2.90 -12.25 1.78
CA ALA A 526 -3.96 -12.40 0.79
C ALA A 526 -4.99 -11.27 0.91
N ARG A 527 -5.48 -10.97 2.11
CA ARG A 527 -6.44 -9.87 2.36
C ARG A 527 -5.87 -8.50 2.01
N LEU A 528 -4.59 -8.28 2.29
CA LEU A 528 -3.93 -7.02 2.00
C LEU A 528 -3.76 -6.80 0.49
N THR A 529 -3.42 -7.87 -0.24
CA THR A 529 -3.16 -7.81 -1.68
C THR A 529 -4.40 -7.89 -2.55
N ASP A 530 -5.57 -8.27 -2.02
CA ASP A 530 -6.80 -8.43 -2.79
C ASP A 530 -7.23 -7.11 -3.47
N ASP A 531 -7.42 -6.04 -2.70
CA ASP A 531 -7.73 -4.70 -3.25
C ASP A 531 -6.59 -4.12 -4.11
N ILE A 532 -5.34 -4.53 -3.82
CA ILE A 532 -4.15 -4.02 -4.51
C ILE A 532 -4.00 -4.67 -5.89
N ARG A 533 -4.45 -5.92 -6.09
CA ARG A 533 -4.30 -6.61 -7.37
C ARG A 533 -5.11 -5.97 -8.49
N ASP A 534 -6.27 -5.40 -8.15
CA ASP A 534 -7.10 -4.66 -9.10
C ASP A 534 -6.54 -3.23 -9.34
N SER A 535 -5.97 -2.57 -8.32
CA SER A 535 -5.41 -1.21 -8.42
C SER A 535 -4.00 -1.16 -9.01
N ALA A 536 -3.14 -2.14 -8.74
CA ALA A 536 -1.79 -2.25 -9.30
C ALA A 536 -1.77 -2.48 -10.82
N SER A 537 -2.94 -2.69 -11.42
CA SER A 537 -3.13 -2.69 -12.88
C SER A 537 -3.26 -1.28 -13.48
N LYS A 538 -3.53 -0.27 -12.66
CA LYS A 538 -3.67 1.13 -13.05
C LYS A 538 -2.42 1.89 -12.65
N ASP A 539 -1.63 2.27 -13.65
CA ASP A 539 -0.65 3.31 -13.43
C ASP A 539 -1.39 4.58 -12.95
N TYR A 540 -0.71 5.40 -12.14
CA TYR A 540 -1.17 6.72 -11.67
C TYR A 540 -1.80 7.62 -12.76
N PHE A 541 -1.55 7.26 -14.01
CA PHE A 541 -1.74 8.04 -15.22
C PHE A 541 -2.99 7.65 -16.02
N ASP A 542 -3.79 6.69 -15.54
CA ASP A 542 -5.06 6.30 -16.14
C ASP A 542 -6.26 7.06 -15.52
N LEU A 543 -6.07 8.36 -15.27
CA LEU A 543 -7.13 9.28 -14.79
C LEU A 543 -8.04 9.68 -15.97
N ASP A 544 -9.35 9.73 -15.74
CA ASP A 544 -10.35 10.28 -16.66
C ASP A 544 -10.30 11.82 -16.72
N PHE A 545 -9.81 12.46 -15.65
CA PHE A 545 -9.70 13.91 -15.45
C PHE A 545 -11.04 14.65 -15.31
N ASP A 546 -12.16 13.93 -15.19
CA ASP A 546 -13.50 14.52 -15.09
C ASP A 546 -13.63 15.46 -13.88
N LEU A 547 -13.06 15.05 -12.75
CA LEU A 547 -13.09 15.84 -11.51
C LEU A 547 -12.16 17.05 -11.60
N GLU A 548 -10.98 16.90 -12.18
CA GLU A 548 -10.06 18.00 -12.44
C GLU A 548 -10.70 19.06 -13.33
N GLU A 549 -11.37 18.65 -14.41
CA GLU A 549 -12.11 19.56 -15.29
C GLU A 549 -13.22 20.28 -14.52
N THR A 550 -13.97 19.54 -13.69
CA THR A 550 -15.03 20.11 -12.84
C THR A 550 -14.49 21.18 -11.89
N PHE A 551 -13.39 20.89 -11.17
CA PHE A 551 -12.78 21.85 -10.26
C PHE A 551 -12.17 23.04 -11.00
N LEU A 552 -11.49 22.81 -12.13
CA LEU A 552 -10.91 23.86 -12.94
C LEU A 552 -11.98 24.85 -13.40
N VAL A 553 -13.09 24.36 -13.98
CA VAL A 553 -14.21 25.19 -14.40
C VAL A 553 -14.82 25.93 -13.22
N LYS A 554 -15.04 25.26 -12.09
CA LYS A 554 -15.56 25.87 -10.85
C LYS A 554 -14.69 27.06 -10.42
N TYR A 555 -13.38 26.87 -10.26
CA TYR A 555 -12.52 27.94 -9.74
C TYR A 555 -12.24 29.05 -10.75
N LYS A 556 -12.19 28.74 -12.06
CA LYS A 556 -12.14 29.80 -13.08
C LYS A 556 -13.41 30.64 -13.12
N SER A 557 -14.59 30.03 -12.93
CA SER A 557 -15.85 30.77 -12.84
C SER A 557 -15.91 31.68 -11.61
N LEU A 558 -15.39 31.22 -10.46
CA LEU A 558 -15.29 32.02 -9.24
C LEU A 558 -14.33 33.20 -9.38
N MET A 559 -13.27 33.04 -10.18
CA MET A 559 -12.32 34.12 -10.49
C MET A 559 -12.91 35.20 -11.38
N ASN A 560 -13.78 34.84 -12.33
CA ASN A 560 -14.43 35.79 -13.23
C ASN A 560 -15.61 36.55 -12.58
N ASN A 561 -16.14 36.04 -11.47
CA ASN A 561 -17.26 36.62 -10.73
C ASN A 561 -16.83 37.48 -9.53
N ASN A 562 -15.53 37.57 -9.24
CA ASN A 562 -14.92 38.46 -8.24
C ASN A 562 -14.25 39.63 -8.96
#